data_AF-A0A259RWU8-F1
#
_entry.id   AF-A0A259RWU8-F1
#
_cell.length_a   1.000
_cell.length_b   1.000
_cell.length_c   1.000
_cell.angle_alpha   90.00
_cell.angle_beta   90.00
_cell.angle_gamma   90.00
#
_symmetry.space_group_name_H-M   'P 1'
#
loop_
_entity.id
_entity.type
_entity.pdbx_description
1 polymer ?
#
loop_
_entity_poly.entity_id
_entity_poly.type
_entity_poly.pdbx_seq_one_letter_code
_entity_poly.pdbx_strand_id
1 'polypeptide(L)'
;TIVLAGLAGLVAGAMSMAAGEYVSVQSQKDTEQADLAQEANELKNNFDYERQELAAIYRERGLSEKLADQVATELMEHDALGAHARDELGLHEISRARPMQAAYSSAAAFSVGAGLPLVTALLLPQAWLFTGVIAMTLLALVILGSLAAWTGGASIVRGASRVLIWGALAMAATSLIGHFFFK
;
A
#
# COMPACT_ATOMS: atom_id res chain seq x y z
N THR A 1 24.03 -22.91 -7.75
CA THR A 1 23.08 -22.20 -8.64
C THR A 1 21.86 -21.69 -7.90
N ILE A 2 21.20 -22.51 -7.06
CA ILE A 2 19.98 -22.12 -6.30
C ILE A 2 20.18 -20.84 -5.48
N VAL A 3 21.24 -20.74 -4.68
CA VAL A 3 21.52 -19.57 -3.83
C VAL A 3 21.74 -18.30 -4.66
N LEU A 4 22.52 -18.39 -5.75
CA LEU A 4 22.77 -17.25 -6.62
C LEU A 4 21.50 -16.77 -7.31
N ALA A 5 20.70 -17.70 -7.83
CA ALA A 5 19.40 -17.39 -8.44
C ALA A 5 18.42 -16.79 -7.41
N GLY A 6 18.40 -17.33 -6.20
CA GLY A 6 17.60 -16.81 -5.09
C GLY A 6 18.01 -15.40 -4.66
N LEU A 7 19.31 -15.12 -4.57
CA LEU A 7 19.83 -13.79 -4.25
C LEU A 7 19.50 -12.79 -5.36
N ALA A 8 19.69 -13.17 -6.63
CA ALA A 8 19.32 -12.33 -7.76
C ALA A 8 17.82 -12.04 -7.77
N GLY A 9 16.98 -13.05 -7.53
CA GLY A 9 15.53 -12.90 -7.41
C GLY A 9 15.12 -12.01 -6.23
N LEU A 10 15.81 -12.10 -5.09
CA LEU A 10 15.57 -11.24 -3.93
C LEU A 10 15.86 -9.78 -4.27
N VAL A 11 17.03 -9.48 -4.83
CA VAL A 11 17.41 -8.10 -5.19
C VAL A 11 16.47 -7.55 -6.26
N ALA A 12 16.20 -8.32 -7.32
CA ALA A 12 15.28 -7.90 -8.38
C ALA A 12 13.87 -7.64 -7.84
N GLY A 13 13.36 -8.53 -6.99
CA GLY A 13 12.04 -8.38 -6.39
C GLY A 13 11.96 -7.19 -5.44
N ALA A 14 12.95 -6.99 -4.57
CA ALA A 14 13.00 -5.85 -3.66
C ALA A 14 13.03 -4.51 -4.41
N MET A 15 13.83 -4.42 -5.48
CA MET A 15 13.88 -3.24 -6.34
C MET A 15 12.57 -3.01 -7.09
N SER A 16 11.96 -4.06 -7.62
CA SER A 16 10.64 -3.97 -8.28
C SER A 16 9.56 -3.48 -7.32
N MET A 17 9.55 -3.97 -6.07
CA MET A 17 8.59 -3.55 -5.04
C MET A 17 8.82 -2.10 -4.63
N ALA A 18 10.07 -1.68 -4.38
CA ALA A 18 10.37 -0.29 -4.06
C ALA A 18 10.02 0.68 -5.19
N ALA A 19 10.41 0.36 -6.43
CA ALA A 19 10.12 1.20 -7.58
C ALA A 19 8.62 1.30 -7.84
N GLY A 20 7.90 0.18 -7.81
CA GLY A 20 6.44 0.17 -7.99
C GLY A 20 5.72 0.99 -6.93
N GLU A 21 6.08 0.82 -5.66
CA GLU A 21 5.47 1.59 -4.56
C GLU A 21 5.82 3.08 -4.63
N TYR A 22 7.08 3.42 -4.92
CA TYR A 22 7.50 4.81 -5.10
C TYR A 22 6.69 5.49 -6.21
N VAL A 23 6.61 4.88 -7.39
CA VAL A 23 5.92 5.45 -8.55
C VAL A 23 4.44 5.61 -8.26
N SER A 24 3.80 4.60 -7.65
CA SER A 24 2.38 4.66 -7.28
C SER A 24 2.09 5.80 -6.30
N VAL A 25 2.84 5.87 -5.20
CA VAL A 25 2.60 6.88 -4.15
C VAL A 25 3.06 8.28 -4.59
N GLN A 26 4.09 8.38 -5.44
CA GLN A 26 4.50 9.65 -6.03
C GLN A 26 3.43 10.17 -7.00
N SER A 27 2.87 9.30 -7.84
CA SER A 27 1.75 9.69 -8.72
C SER A 27 0.56 10.18 -7.91
N GLN A 28 0.23 9.52 -6.81
CA GLN A 28 -0.81 10.00 -5.89
C GLN A 28 -0.46 11.40 -5.37
N LYS A 29 0.77 11.60 -4.87
CA LYS A 29 1.22 12.91 -4.38
C LYS A 29 1.13 14.00 -5.45
N ASP A 30 1.47 13.69 -6.70
CA ASP A 30 1.40 14.63 -7.82
C ASP A 30 -0.05 15.02 -8.13
N THR A 31 -0.99 14.07 -8.08
CA THR A 31 -2.43 14.34 -8.19
C THR A 31 -2.92 15.21 -7.04
N GLU A 32 -2.59 14.88 -5.79
CA GLU A 32 -2.98 15.68 -4.62
C GLU A 32 -2.47 17.12 -4.71
N GLN A 33 -1.26 17.33 -5.24
CA GLN A 33 -0.70 18.66 -5.44
C GLN A 33 -1.38 19.45 -6.57
N ALA A 34 -1.77 18.75 -7.65
CA ALA A 34 -2.49 19.37 -8.75
C ALA A 34 -3.88 19.83 -8.30
N ASP A 35 -4.61 18.99 -7.56
CA ASP A 35 -5.94 19.31 -7.04
C ASP A 35 -5.88 20.51 -6.08
N LEU A 36 -4.91 20.52 -5.15
CA LEU A 36 -4.71 21.67 -4.25
C LEU A 36 -4.35 22.96 -4.99
N ALA A 37 -3.60 22.87 -6.09
CA ALA A 37 -3.24 24.04 -6.88
C ALA A 37 -4.45 24.58 -7.68
N GLN A 38 -5.32 23.68 -8.15
CA GLN A 38 -6.57 24.04 -8.80
C GLN A 38 -7.53 24.72 -7.81
N GLU A 39 -7.75 24.10 -6.65
CA GLU A 39 -8.60 24.61 -5.57
C GLU A 39 -8.14 26.01 -5.11
N ALA A 40 -6.82 26.19 -4.92
CA ALA A 40 -6.26 27.49 -4.56
C ALA A 40 -6.52 28.57 -5.62
N ASN A 41 -6.61 28.19 -6.90
CA ASN A 41 -6.95 29.10 -7.97
C ASN A 41 -8.46 29.38 -8.02
N GLU A 42 -9.32 28.40 -7.75
CA GLU A 42 -10.77 28.56 -7.65
C GLU A 42 -11.16 29.49 -6.50
N LEU A 43 -10.63 29.25 -5.30
CA LEU A 43 -10.78 30.12 -4.12
C LEU A 43 -10.36 31.58 -4.40
N LYS A 44 -9.30 31.77 -5.18
CA LYS A 44 -8.81 33.11 -5.54
C LYS A 44 -9.74 33.83 -6.52
N ASN A 45 -10.35 33.10 -7.45
CA ASN A 45 -11.13 33.70 -8.53
C ASN A 45 -12.63 33.80 -8.19
N ASN A 46 -13.16 32.86 -7.39
CA ASN A 46 -14.61 32.71 -7.16
C ASN A 46 -14.95 32.35 -5.70
N PHE A 47 -14.38 33.04 -4.70
CA PHE A 47 -14.56 32.72 -3.28
C PHE A 47 -16.02 32.51 -2.82
N ASP A 48 -16.96 33.37 -3.27
CA ASP A 48 -18.37 33.24 -2.89
C ASP A 48 -19.06 32.00 -3.48
N TYR A 49 -18.56 31.50 -4.62
CA TYR A 49 -19.03 30.26 -5.23
C TYR A 49 -18.49 29.07 -4.43
N GLU A 50 -17.20 29.05 -4.10
CA GLU A 50 -16.58 28.00 -3.28
C GLU A 50 -17.24 27.87 -1.90
N ARG A 51 -17.64 29.00 -1.29
CA ARG A 51 -18.44 28.96 -0.05
C ARG A 51 -19.75 28.21 -0.21
N GLN A 52 -20.45 28.43 -1.32
CA GLN A 52 -21.73 27.78 -1.60
C GLN A 52 -21.53 26.30 -1.90
N GLU A 53 -20.44 25.95 -2.57
CA GLU A 53 -20.01 24.56 -2.80
C GLU A 53 -19.74 23.84 -1.48
N LEU A 54 -18.91 24.41 -0.61
CA LEU A 54 -18.65 23.84 0.71
C LEU A 54 -19.94 23.72 1.56
N ALA A 55 -20.81 24.73 1.52
CA ALA A 55 -22.11 24.66 2.18
C ALA A 55 -23.00 23.55 1.58
N ALA A 56 -22.95 23.32 0.27
CA ALA A 56 -23.67 22.23 -0.38
C ALA A 56 -23.17 20.86 0.10
N ILE A 57 -21.85 20.65 0.18
CA ILE A 57 -21.24 19.43 0.72
C ILE A 57 -21.76 19.15 2.14
N TYR A 58 -21.81 20.17 2.99
CA TYR A 58 -22.29 20.05 4.36
C TYR A 58 -23.81 19.77 4.45
N ARG A 59 -24.62 20.32 3.53
CA ARG A 59 -26.04 19.96 3.42
C ARG A 59 -26.24 18.50 3.02
N GLU A 60 -25.46 17.99 2.07
CA GLU A 60 -25.52 16.58 1.66
C GLU A 60 -25.12 15.63 2.80
N ARG A 61 -24.22 16.09 3.68
CA ARG A 61 -23.86 15.38 4.92
C ARG A 61 -24.92 15.45 6.02
N GLY A 62 -26.02 16.18 5.79
CA GLY A 62 -27.20 16.20 6.66
C GLY A 62 -27.39 17.46 7.50
N LEU A 63 -26.60 18.52 7.28
CA LEU A 63 -26.81 19.79 7.97
C LEU A 63 -27.99 20.55 7.36
N SER A 64 -28.70 21.32 8.20
CA SER A 64 -29.70 22.26 7.70
C SER A 64 -29.03 23.35 6.87
N GLU A 65 -29.76 23.93 5.92
CA GLU A 65 -29.22 24.98 5.04
C GLU A 65 -28.57 26.12 5.82
N LYS A 66 -29.25 26.63 6.85
CA LYS A 66 -28.74 27.70 7.71
C LYS A 66 -27.45 27.31 8.43
N LEU A 67 -27.35 26.08 8.94
CA LEU A 67 -26.17 25.64 9.67
C LEU A 67 -25.00 25.33 8.73
N ALA A 68 -25.27 24.78 7.55
CA ALA A 68 -24.26 24.49 6.54
C ALA A 68 -23.59 25.77 6.02
N ASP A 69 -24.38 26.82 5.77
CA ASP A 69 -23.85 28.15 5.36
C ASP A 69 -22.98 28.78 6.47
N GLN A 70 -23.40 28.66 7.74
CA GLN A 70 -22.60 29.11 8.89
C GLN A 70 -21.29 28.34 9.00
N VAL A 71 -21.33 27.00 8.90
CA VAL A 71 -20.13 26.16 8.96
C VAL A 71 -19.17 26.47 7.82
N ALA A 72 -19.67 26.58 6.59
CA ALA A 72 -18.84 26.91 5.44
C ALA A 72 -18.17 28.29 5.60
N THR A 73 -18.93 29.30 6.04
CA THR A 73 -18.39 30.65 6.28
C THR A 73 -17.26 30.63 7.30
N GLU A 74 -17.49 30.06 8.48
CA GLU A 74 -16.51 30.02 9.58
C GLU A 74 -15.26 29.21 9.19
N LEU A 75 -15.42 28.09 8.48
CA LEU A 75 -14.30 27.27 8.01
C LEU A 75 -13.48 27.98 6.93
N MET A 76 -14.14 28.68 6.00
CA MET A 76 -13.45 29.44 4.97
C MET A 76 -12.68 30.64 5.53
N GLU A 77 -13.22 31.31 6.54
CA GLU A 77 -12.51 32.41 7.23
C GLU A 77 -11.26 31.92 7.97
N HIS A 78 -11.30 30.71 8.55
CA HIS A 78 -10.17 30.13 9.25
C HIS A 78 -9.11 29.56 8.29
N ASP A 79 -9.51 28.68 7.37
CA ASP A 79 -8.62 28.00 6.41
C ASP A 79 -9.43 27.43 5.23
N ALA A 80 -9.75 28.27 4.25
CA ALA A 80 -10.53 27.86 3.08
C ALA A 80 -9.91 26.69 2.30
N LEU A 81 -8.61 26.77 1.99
CA LEU A 81 -7.93 25.71 1.24
C LEU A 81 -7.89 24.41 2.06
N GLY A 82 -7.63 24.47 3.36
CA GLY A 82 -7.65 23.28 4.21
C GLY A 82 -9.05 22.72 4.45
N ALA A 83 -10.09 23.55 4.40
CA ALA A 83 -11.49 23.11 4.45
C ALA A 83 -11.87 22.35 3.19
N HIS A 84 -11.66 22.92 2.00
CA HIS A 84 -11.91 22.23 0.73
C HIS A 84 -11.01 21.01 0.53
N ALA A 85 -9.72 21.11 0.85
CA ALA A 85 -8.81 19.96 0.80
C ALA A 85 -9.34 18.77 1.62
N ARG A 86 -9.93 19.01 2.79
CA ARG A 86 -10.43 17.95 3.66
C ARG A 86 -11.83 17.48 3.27
N ASP A 87 -12.74 18.43 3.03
CA ASP A 87 -14.16 18.19 2.95
C ASP A 87 -14.65 17.94 1.51
N GLU A 88 -13.94 18.47 0.53
CA GLU A 88 -14.20 18.23 -0.89
C GLU A 88 -13.24 17.20 -1.47
N LEU A 89 -11.92 17.43 -1.36
CA LEU A 89 -10.90 16.58 -1.99
C LEU A 89 -10.55 15.32 -1.17
N GLY A 90 -11.00 15.23 0.08
CA GLY A 90 -10.73 14.09 0.97
C GLY A 90 -9.26 13.96 1.41
N LEU A 91 -8.46 15.02 1.27
CA LEU A 91 -7.04 15.08 1.62
C LEU A 91 -6.89 15.33 3.13
N HIS A 92 -6.51 14.28 3.85
CA HIS A 92 -6.23 14.34 5.29
C HIS A 92 -4.72 14.29 5.58
N GLU A 93 -4.24 15.08 6.56
CA GLU A 93 -2.81 15.11 6.91
C GLU A 93 -2.23 13.75 7.30
N ILE A 94 -3.03 12.90 7.96
CA ILE A 94 -2.63 11.57 8.41
C ILE A 94 -2.41 10.62 7.22
N SER A 95 -3.08 10.87 6.09
CA SER A 95 -3.02 10.02 4.89
C SER A 95 -2.15 10.60 3.77
N ARG A 96 -1.32 11.62 4.06
CA ARG A 96 -0.45 12.22 3.05
C ARG A 96 0.46 11.17 2.41
N ALA A 97 0.55 11.21 1.09
CA ALA A 97 1.43 10.37 0.31
C ALA A 97 2.91 10.57 0.73
N ARG A 98 3.59 9.47 1.10
CA ARG A 98 5.02 9.45 1.49
C ARG A 98 5.82 8.46 0.64
N PRO A 99 6.19 8.84 -0.60
CA PRO A 99 6.74 7.91 -1.60
C PRO A 99 7.99 7.16 -1.13
N MET A 100 8.96 7.88 -0.54
CA MET A 100 10.21 7.27 -0.06
C MET A 100 9.95 6.30 1.10
N GLN A 101 9.06 6.65 2.03
CA GLN A 101 8.74 5.77 3.16
C GLN A 101 8.07 4.49 2.65
N ALA A 102 7.11 4.61 1.73
CA ALA A 102 6.43 3.47 1.13
C ALA A 102 7.42 2.56 0.41
N ALA A 103 8.27 3.11 -0.46
CA ALA A 103 9.30 2.37 -1.21
C ALA A 103 10.27 1.59 -0.30
N TYR A 104 10.86 2.24 0.71
CA TYR A 104 11.78 1.57 1.63
C TYR A 104 11.07 0.51 2.47
N SER A 105 9.85 0.78 2.92
CA SER A 105 9.09 -0.19 3.70
C SER A 105 8.75 -1.44 2.89
N SER A 106 8.38 -1.27 1.61
CA SER A 106 8.10 -2.37 0.69
C SER A 106 9.35 -3.18 0.35
N ALA A 107 10.47 -2.53 0.04
CA ALA A 107 11.74 -3.24 -0.21
C ALA A 107 12.22 -4.01 1.03
N ALA A 108 12.15 -3.41 2.21
CA ALA A 108 12.55 -4.06 3.46
C ALA A 108 11.66 -5.26 3.76
N ALA A 109 10.33 -5.10 3.68
CA ALA A 109 9.38 -6.18 3.91
C ALA A 109 9.60 -7.36 2.94
N PHE A 110 9.79 -7.06 1.65
CA PHE A 110 10.09 -8.08 0.64
C PHE A 110 11.42 -8.79 0.94
N SER A 111 12.47 -8.03 1.24
CA SER A 111 13.80 -8.58 1.52
C SER A 111 13.81 -9.50 2.74
N VAL A 112 13.09 -9.12 3.81
CA VAL A 112 12.93 -9.95 5.01
C VAL A 112 12.17 -11.23 4.67
N GLY A 113 11.03 -11.12 3.97
CA GLY A 113 10.22 -12.28 3.58
C GLY A 113 10.95 -13.25 2.67
N ALA A 114 11.60 -12.76 1.62
CA ALA A 114 12.39 -13.56 0.68
C ALA A 114 13.72 -14.06 1.26
N GLY A 115 14.26 -13.36 2.27
CA GLY A 115 15.47 -13.75 2.98
C GLY A 115 15.31 -15.06 3.76
N LEU A 116 14.14 -15.33 4.33
CA LEU A 116 13.89 -16.54 5.11
C LEU A 116 14.12 -17.85 4.33
N PRO A 117 13.51 -18.08 3.15
CA PRO A 117 13.79 -19.28 2.35
C PRO A 117 15.23 -19.29 1.81
N LEU A 118 15.84 -18.13 1.53
CA LEU A 118 17.23 -18.06 1.06
C LEU A 118 18.21 -18.51 2.16
N VAL A 119 18.03 -18.03 3.39
CA VAL A 119 18.81 -18.47 4.56
C VAL A 119 18.58 -19.96 4.81
N THR A 120 17.35 -20.44 4.68
CA THR A 120 17.04 -21.87 4.81
C THR A 120 17.81 -22.71 3.78
N ALA A 121 17.87 -22.25 2.53
CA ALA A 121 18.63 -22.91 1.47
C ALA A 121 20.15 -22.89 1.69
N LEU A 122 20.67 -21.92 2.44
CA LEU A 122 22.09 -21.85 2.80
C LEU A 122 22.46 -22.84 3.92
N LEU A 123 21.53 -23.09 4.84
CA LEU A 123 21.80 -23.88 6.05
C LEU A 123 21.50 -25.37 5.88
N LEU A 124 20.54 -25.73 5.03
CA LEU A 124 20.09 -27.12 4.91
C LEU A 124 21.02 -27.97 4.02
N PRO A 125 21.26 -29.25 4.40
CA PRO A 125 21.94 -30.21 3.53
C PRO A 125 21.14 -30.48 2.24
N GLN A 126 21.84 -30.86 1.17
CA GLN A 126 21.24 -31.08 -0.14
C GLN A 126 20.02 -32.02 -0.13
N ALA A 127 20.03 -33.06 0.71
CA ALA A 127 18.93 -34.01 0.85
C ALA A 127 17.62 -33.37 1.34
N TRP A 128 17.69 -32.27 2.09
CA TRP A 128 16.54 -31.60 2.70
C TRP A 128 16.20 -30.25 2.07
N LEU A 129 16.99 -29.78 1.10
CA LEU A 129 16.80 -28.44 0.51
C LEU A 129 15.39 -28.23 -0.03
N PHE A 130 14.89 -29.15 -0.86
CA PHE A 130 13.61 -28.99 -1.53
C PHE A 130 12.44 -28.95 -0.52
N THR A 131 12.30 -29.99 0.30
CA THR A 131 11.23 -30.09 1.30
C THR A 131 11.36 -29.05 2.39
N GLY A 132 12.58 -28.75 2.83
CA GLY A 132 12.83 -27.78 3.89
C GLY A 132 12.52 -26.34 3.48
N VAL A 133 12.91 -25.93 2.28
CA VAL A 133 12.57 -24.59 1.75
C VAL A 133 11.06 -24.45 1.55
N ILE A 134 10.39 -25.48 1.03
CA ILE A 134 8.93 -25.46 0.87
C ILE A 134 8.24 -25.35 2.24
N ALA A 135 8.60 -26.21 3.20
CA ALA A 135 7.98 -26.22 4.52
C ALA A 135 8.19 -24.89 5.25
N MET A 136 9.40 -24.33 5.20
CA MET A 136 9.67 -23.00 5.77
C MET A 136 8.80 -21.96 5.09
N THR A 137 8.80 -21.90 3.75
CA THR A 137 8.06 -20.86 3.02
C THR A 137 6.57 -20.88 3.36
N LEU A 138 5.95 -22.06 3.38
CA LEU A 138 4.54 -22.19 3.77
C LEU A 138 4.30 -21.73 5.21
N LEU A 139 5.17 -22.10 6.15
CA LEU A 139 5.08 -21.65 7.55
C LEU A 139 5.19 -20.12 7.65
N ALA A 140 6.17 -19.52 6.97
CA ALA A 140 6.34 -18.07 6.96
C ALA A 140 5.15 -17.35 6.33
N LEU A 141 4.58 -17.88 5.24
CA LEU A 141 3.37 -17.33 4.62
C LEU A 141 2.17 -17.35 5.58
N VAL A 142 1.98 -18.43 6.34
CA VAL A 142 0.94 -18.50 7.38
C VAL A 142 1.18 -17.46 8.47
N ILE A 143 2.42 -17.36 8.98
CA ILE A 143 2.77 -16.41 10.05
C ILE A 143 2.58 -14.96 9.55
N LEU A 144 3.14 -14.61 8.40
CA LEU A 144 3.07 -13.26 7.85
C LEU A 144 1.64 -12.89 7.46
N GLY A 145 0.89 -13.80 6.85
CA GLY A 145 -0.53 -13.58 6.53
C GLY A 145 -1.41 -13.43 7.77
N SER A 146 -1.10 -14.18 8.84
CA SER A 146 -1.77 -14.04 10.14
C SER A 146 -1.46 -12.69 10.78
N LEU A 147 -0.18 -12.30 10.80
CA LEU A 147 0.27 -11.04 11.38
C LEU A 147 -0.35 -9.84 10.66
N ALA A 148 -0.30 -9.84 9.32
CA ALA A 148 -0.88 -8.76 8.51
C ALA A 148 -2.39 -8.62 8.74
N ALA A 149 -3.12 -9.72 8.88
CA ALA A 149 -4.55 -9.68 9.17
C ALA A 149 -4.84 -9.18 10.60
N TRP A 150 -4.06 -9.63 11.58
CA TRP A 150 -4.20 -9.17 12.96
C TRP A 150 -3.94 -7.66 13.09
N THR A 151 -2.84 -7.16 12.50
CA THR A 151 -2.52 -5.72 12.52
C THR A 151 -3.53 -4.88 11.74
N GLY A 152 -4.17 -5.47 10.72
CA GLY A 152 -5.21 -4.83 9.92
C GLY A 152 -6.63 -4.97 10.50
N GLY A 153 -6.82 -5.56 11.68
CA GLY A 153 -8.14 -5.77 12.29
C GLY A 153 -9.02 -6.80 11.56
N ALA A 154 -8.45 -7.61 10.67
CA ALA A 154 -9.15 -8.62 9.90
C ALA A 154 -9.07 -10.02 10.55
N SER A 155 -9.90 -10.95 10.09
CA SER A 155 -9.85 -12.34 10.53
C SER A 155 -8.50 -12.99 10.18
N ILE A 156 -7.77 -13.43 11.21
CA ILE A 156 -6.45 -14.09 11.08
C ILE A 156 -6.50 -15.28 10.12
N VAL A 157 -7.52 -16.14 10.27
CA VAL A 157 -7.67 -17.35 9.44
C VAL A 157 -7.85 -16.99 7.96
N ARG A 158 -8.64 -15.95 7.65
CA ARG A 158 -8.85 -15.51 6.26
C ARG A 158 -7.60 -14.85 5.67
N GLY A 159 -6.86 -14.09 6.48
CA GLY A 159 -5.59 -13.50 6.07
C GLY A 159 -4.53 -14.54 5.76
N ALA A 160 -4.32 -15.47 6.69
CA ALA A 160 -3.38 -16.57 6.55
C ALA A 160 -3.73 -17.44 5.34
N SER A 161 -5.00 -17.82 5.16
CA SER A 161 -5.41 -18.66 4.04
C SER A 161 -5.20 -17.96 2.69
N ARG A 162 -5.53 -16.67 2.57
CA ARG A 162 -5.30 -15.89 1.35
C ARG A 162 -3.83 -15.87 0.96
N VAL A 163 -2.94 -15.58 1.91
CA VAL A 163 -1.49 -15.52 1.64
C VAL A 163 -0.93 -16.91 1.34
N LEU A 164 -1.34 -17.93 2.11
CA LEU A 164 -0.89 -19.30 1.91
C LEU A 164 -1.30 -19.86 0.54
N ILE A 165 -2.57 -19.66 0.13
CA ILE A 165 -3.08 -20.18 -1.14
C ILE A 165 -2.33 -19.56 -2.32
N TRP A 166 -2.24 -18.22 -2.38
CA TRP A 166 -1.55 -17.56 -3.48
C TRP A 166 -0.04 -17.86 -3.49
N GLY A 167 0.59 -17.94 -2.33
CA GLY A 167 1.99 -18.33 -2.22
C GLY A 167 2.23 -19.77 -2.67
N ALA A 168 1.40 -20.72 -2.24
CA ALA A 168 1.50 -22.11 -2.64
C ALA A 168 1.27 -22.30 -4.15
N LEU A 169 0.32 -21.57 -4.75
CA LEU A 169 0.09 -21.57 -6.19
C LEU A 169 1.30 -21.05 -6.97
N ALA A 170 1.89 -19.93 -6.52
CA ALA A 170 3.11 -19.39 -7.13
C ALA A 170 4.30 -20.36 -7.03
N MET A 171 4.47 -21.01 -5.87
CA MET A 171 5.49 -22.06 -5.68
C MET A 171 5.25 -23.27 -6.58
N ALA A 172 4.00 -23.71 -6.73
CA ALA A 172 3.65 -24.82 -7.62
C ALA A 172 3.95 -24.49 -9.09
N ALA A 173 3.59 -23.28 -9.54
CA ALA A 173 3.86 -22.83 -10.90
C ALA A 173 5.36 -22.74 -11.20
N THR A 174 6.14 -22.12 -10.31
CA THR A 174 7.60 -21.99 -10.48
C THR A 174 8.32 -23.35 -10.43
N SER A 175 7.91 -24.23 -9.52
CA SER A 175 8.42 -25.61 -9.45
C SER A 175 8.12 -26.42 -10.71
N LEU A 176 6.90 -26.30 -11.24
CA LEU A 176 6.49 -26.96 -12.48
C LEU A 176 7.33 -26.50 -13.68
N ILE A 177 7.54 -25.19 -13.82
CA ILE A 177 8.42 -24.63 -14.86
C ILE A 177 9.84 -25.18 -14.67
N GLY A 178 10.39 -25.13 -13.45
CA GLY A 178 11.72 -25.66 -13.15
C GLY A 178 11.87 -27.13 -13.55
N HIS A 179 10.87 -27.96 -13.26
CA HIS A 179 10.86 -29.37 -13.63
C HIS A 179 10.87 -29.61 -15.15
N PHE A 180 10.18 -28.78 -15.93
CA PHE A 180 10.16 -28.91 -17.39
C PHE A 180 11.49 -28.54 -18.06
N PHE A 181 12.20 -27.54 -17.53
CA PHE A 181 13.42 -27.02 -18.16
C PHE A 181 14.72 -27.65 -17.63
N PHE A 182 14.75 -28.17 -16.40
CA PHE A 182 15.98 -28.60 -15.72
C PHE A 182 15.96 -30.08 -15.28
N LYS A 183 15.34 -30.96 -16.07
CA LYS A 183 15.35 -32.42 -15.83
C LYS A 183 16.75 -32.97 -15.55
#